data_AF-A0A3M8EKJ3-F1
#
_entry.id   AF-A0A3M8EKJ3-F1
#
_cell.length_a   1.000
_cell.length_b   1.000
_cell.length_c   1.000
_cell.angle_alpha   90.00
_cell.angle_beta   90.00
_cell.angle_gamma   90.00
#
_symmetry.space_group_name_H-M   'P 1'
#
loop_
_entity.id
_entity.type
_entity.pdbx_description
1 polymer ?
#
loop_
_entity_poly.entity_id
_entity_poly.type
_entity_poly.pdbx_seq_one_letter_code
_entity_poly.pdbx_strand_id
1 'polypeptide(L)' 'MFDRHQNGILNAIETGSTNARGERLNSSTQKIKSIARGYRNDDNFRIATLFFSWKLRYVSVNVESY' A
#
# COMPACT_ATOMS: atom_id res chain seq x y z
N MET A 1 -8.02 -27.64 10.23
CA MET A 1 -8.24 -26.25 9.74
C MET A 1 -7.76 -25.24 10.77
N PHE A 2 -8.04 -25.45 12.07
CA PHE A 2 -7.52 -24.66 13.18
C PHE A 2 -5.99 -24.64 13.29
N ASP A 3 -5.33 -25.81 13.22
CA ASP A 3 -3.87 -25.90 13.41
C ASP A 3 -3.07 -25.08 12.38
N ARG A 4 -3.58 -24.97 11.15
CA ARG A 4 -2.95 -24.18 10.07
C ARG A 4 -3.02 -22.66 10.29
N HIS A 5 -3.94 -22.20 11.12
CA HIS A 5 -4.15 -20.77 11.40
C HIS A 5 -3.74 -20.40 12.84
N GLN A 6 -3.35 -21.39 13.66
CA GLN A 6 -2.97 -21.23 15.06
C GLN A 6 -1.83 -20.22 15.23
N ASN A 7 -0.80 -20.28 14.38
CA ASN A 7 0.30 -19.32 14.41
C ASN A 7 -0.16 -17.89 14.07
N GLY A 8 -1.12 -17.75 13.14
CA GLY A 8 -1.70 -16.44 12.81
C GLY A 8 -2.54 -15.86 13.95
N ILE A 9 -3.24 -16.71 14.69
CA ILE A 9 -4.04 -16.31 15.86
C ILE A 9 -3.13 -15.92 17.03
N LEU A 10 -2.10 -16.71 17.34
CA LEU A 10 -1.14 -16.42 18.40
C LEU A 10 -0.34 -15.14 18.10
N ASN A 11 0.18 -14.99 16.88
CA ASN A 11 0.87 -13.76 16.49
C ASN A 11 -0.04 -12.53 16.57
N ALA A 12 -1.32 -12.65 16.20
CA ALA A 12 -2.25 -11.53 16.29
C ALA A 12 -2.54 -11.10 17.73
N ILE A 13 -2.56 -12.06 18.67
CA ILE A 13 -2.71 -11.79 20.11
C ILE A 13 -1.43 -11.15 20.67
N GLU A 14 -0.26 -11.68 20.32
CA GLU A 14 1.04 -11.24 20.85
C GLU A 14 1.49 -9.88 20.29
N THR A 15 1.30 -9.65 18.99
CA THR A 15 1.76 -8.42 18.30
C THR A 15 0.66 -7.38 18.09
N GLY A 16 -0.60 -7.73 18.35
CA GLY A 16 -1.77 -6.91 18.02
C GLY A 16 -2.01 -6.72 16.51
N SER A 17 -1.18 -7.34 15.66
CA SER A 17 -1.26 -7.23 14.21
C SER A 17 -2.09 -8.38 13.65
N THR A 18 -3.36 -8.09 13.40
CA THR A 18 -4.28 -9.04 12.75
C THR A 18 -4.11 -8.98 11.23
N ASN A 19 -4.31 -10.12 10.55
CA ASN A 19 -4.39 -10.15 9.08
C ASN A 19 -5.41 -9.15 8.53
N ALA A 20 -6.44 -8.78 9.29
CA ALA A 20 -7.41 -7.75 8.93
C ALA A 20 -6.75 -6.38 8.62
N ARG A 21 -5.67 -5.99 9.32
CA ARG A 21 -4.92 -4.77 8.96
C ARG A 21 -4.22 -4.92 7.61
N GLY A 22 -3.63 -6.09 7.36
CA GLY A 22 -3.01 -6.42 6.07
C GLY A 22 -4.02 -6.48 4.92
N GLU A 23 -5.18 -7.10 5.14
CA GLU A 23 -6.28 -7.19 4.18
C GLU A 23 -6.88 -5.82 3.86
N ARG A 24 -6.98 -4.92 4.85
CA ARG A 24 -7.39 -3.53 4.63
C ARG A 24 -6.42 -2.78 3.71
N LEU A 25 -5.11 -2.96 3.91
CA LEU A 25 -4.07 -2.39 3.04
C LEU A 25 -4.10 -3.01 1.65
N ASN A 26 -4.28 -4.33 1.56
CA ASN A 26 -4.39 -5.04 0.28
C ASN A 26 -5.62 -4.58 -0.50
N SER A 27 -6.77 -4.44 0.16
CA SER A 27 -8.02 -3.96 -0.44
C SER A 27 -7.89 -2.52 -0.95
N SER A 28 -7.23 -1.64 -0.19
CA SER A 28 -6.96 -0.27 -0.63
C SER A 28 -6.05 -0.24 -1.86
N THR A 29 -4.99 -1.06 -1.87
CA THR A 29 -4.07 -1.16 -2.99
C THR A 29 -4.76 -1.71 -4.24
N GLN A 30 -5.64 -2.70 -4.07
CA GLN A 30 -6.39 -3.29 -5.18
C GLN A 30 -7.41 -2.31 -5.76
N LYS A 31 -8.08 -1.50 -4.92
CA LYS A 31 -8.92 -0.38 -5.39
C LYS A 31 -8.11 0.59 -6.24
N ILE A 32 -6.93 0.98 -5.78
CA ILE A 32 -6.06 1.91 -6.51
C ILE A 32 -5.61 1.30 -7.83
N LYS A 33 -5.17 0.03 -7.84
CA LYS A 33 -4.86 -0.71 -9.08
C LYS A 33 -6.04 -0.74 -10.06
N SER A 34 -7.27 -0.91 -9.56
CA SER A 34 -8.47 -0.97 -10.40
C SER A 34 -8.78 0.36 -11.08
N ILE A 35 -8.67 1.48 -10.35
CA ILE A 35 -8.86 2.84 -10.86
C ILE A 35 -7.70 3.20 -11.80
N ALA A 36 -6.51 2.68 -11.51
CA ALA A 36 -5.30 2.95 -12.24
C ALA A 36 -5.11 2.15 -13.54
N ARG A 37 -6.02 1.25 -13.91
CA ARG A 37 -5.96 0.52 -15.19
C ARG A 37 -5.92 1.43 -16.43
N GLY A 38 -6.13 2.75 -16.29
CA GLY A 38 -5.95 3.75 -17.35
C GLY A 38 -4.57 4.43 -17.41
N TYR A 39 -3.67 4.20 -16.45
CA TYR A 39 -2.31 4.75 -16.52
C TYR A 39 -1.45 3.91 -17.47
N ARG A 40 -1.01 4.53 -18.56
CA ARG A 40 -0.22 3.89 -19.62
C ARG A 40 1.28 3.75 -19.27
N ASN A 41 1.70 4.30 -18.12
CA ASN A 41 3.07 4.32 -17.63
C ASN A 41 3.09 3.93 -16.12
N ASP A 42 3.93 2.95 -15.75
CA ASP A 42 4.07 2.40 -14.39
C ASP A 42 4.60 3.44 -13.39
N ASP A 43 5.47 4.37 -13.82
CA ASP A 43 6.03 5.41 -12.94
C ASP A 43 4.94 6.37 -12.46
N ASN A 44 4.04 6.78 -13.35
CA ASN A 44 2.90 7.63 -13.01
C ASN A 44 1.92 6.90 -12.08
N PHE A 45 1.77 5.59 -12.25
CA PHE A 45 0.94 4.77 -11.37
C PHE A 45 1.52 4.67 -9.95
N ARG A 46 2.83 4.42 -9.83
CA ARG A 46 3.53 4.40 -8.54
C ARG A 46 3.44 5.74 -7.82
N ILE A 47 3.70 6.83 -8.54
CA ILE A 47 3.57 8.20 -8.05
C ILE A 47 2.15 8.47 -7.51
N ALA A 48 1.11 8.17 -8.30
CA ALA A 48 -0.27 8.42 -7.90
C ALA A 48 -0.65 7.60 -6.67
N THR A 49 -0.24 6.33 -6.63
CA THR A 49 -0.49 5.44 -5.48
C THR A 49 0.17 5.97 -4.22
N LEU A 50 1.44 6.38 -4.29
CA LEU A 50 2.15 6.93 -3.14
C LEU A 50 1.61 8.30 -2.71
N PHE A 51 1.17 9.14 -3.65
CA PHE A 51 0.54 10.42 -3.37
C PHE A 51 -0.79 10.24 -2.60
N PHE A 52 -1.68 9.37 -3.09
CA PHE A 52 -3.02 9.18 -2.51
C PHE A 52 -3.03 8.29 -1.25
N SER A 53 -2.15 7.28 -1.16
CA SER A 53 -2.14 6.35 -0.01
C SER A 53 -1.17 6.73 1.11
N TRP A 54 -0.06 7.39 0.78
CA TRP A 54 1.05 7.57 1.72
C TRP A 54 1.40 9.04 1.98
N LYS A 55 0.53 9.99 1.55
CA LYS A 55 0.74 11.45 1.72
C LYS A 55 2.12 11.91 1.26
N LEU A 56 2.65 11.37 0.15
CA LEU A 56 3.89 11.92 -0.42
C LEU A 56 3.71 13.40 -0.72
N ARG A 57 4.59 14.23 -0.15
CA ARG A 57 4.64 15.67 -0.36
C ARG A 57 5.68 15.93 -1.44
N TYR A 58 5.26 16.47 -2.58
CA TYR A 58 6.20 16.94 -3.58
C TYR A 58 6.99 18.12 -3.02
N VAL A 59 8.32 18.03 -3.09
CA VAL A 59 9.23 19.17 -2.92
C VAL A 59 9.76 19.48 -4.31
N SER A 60 9.41 20.63 -4.86
CA SER A 60 10.01 21.13 -6.08
C SER A 60 11.47 21.48 -5.80
N VAL A 61 12.40 20.69 -6.34
CA VAL A 61 13.81 21.04 -6.35
C VAL A 61 14.04 21.88 -7.60
N ASN A 62 14.39 23.16 -7.43
CA ASN A 62 14.92 23.96 -8.52
C ASN A 62 16.29 23.39 -8.85
N VAL A 63 16.38 22.65 -9.94
CA VAL A 63 17.67 22.28 -10.53
C VAL A 63 18.08 23.48 -11.37
N GLU A 64 18.82 24.41 -10.76
CA GLU A 64 19.58 25.37 -11.55
C GLU A 64 20.63 24.58 -12.34
N SER A 65 20.44 24.56 -13.66
CA SER A 65 21.35 23.99 -14.63
C SER A 65 22.71 24.71 -14.53
N TYR A 66 23.75 23.97 -14.15
CA TYR A 66 25.15 24.40 -14.28
C TYR A 66 25.66 24.13 -15.69
#